data_AF-A0A8T3LJ67-F1
#
_entry.id   AF-A0A8T3LJ67-F1
#
_cell.length_a   1.000
_cell.length_b   1.000
_cell.length_c   1.000
_cell.angle_alpha   90.00
_cell.angle_beta   90.00
_cell.angle_gamma   90.00
#
_symmetry.space_group_name_H-M   'P 1'
#
loop_
_entity.id
_entity.type
_entity.pdbx_description
1 polymer ?
#
loop_
_entity_poly.entity_id
_entity_poly.type
_entity_poly.pdbx_seq_one_letter_code
_entity_poly.pdbx_strand_id
1 'polypeptide(L)'
;MSETSSRSSEVEVSVDPGTAFTAFTDELDLWWVRGPINSYGAGKLVAMRCEQGIGGRLLEVYDEATGEGLELARITAWEPGKHLAWQSSLDDVMIDVRFDPTENGTVVRLRATIPEGGSDKGGSAFIRVTPRWFRTWVAKRDTTPHELHDLARFALTLHYARPAAAARWLAAVFGFESPDAVPAEEDALDEGDDEHPWIEFHVGNCSLMIDKLVGQPVDHRQVTHVPWVFVDDLDAHLVRSRDHGATIVEGITSHGFRSYVALDIEGRRWRFAEARPTQPG
;
A
#
# COMPACT_ATOMS: atom_id res chain seq x y z
N MET A 1 25.90 10.13 -25.23
CA MET A 1 25.62 8.69 -25.43
C MET A 1 25.00 8.21 -24.13
N SER A 2 23.84 7.55 -24.16
CA SER A 2 23.12 7.19 -22.94
C SER A 2 23.56 5.81 -22.50
N GLU A 3 24.29 5.72 -21.40
CA GLU A 3 24.81 4.45 -20.88
C GLU A 3 23.67 3.53 -20.38
N THR A 4 23.98 2.25 -20.24
CA THR A 4 23.11 1.29 -19.53
C THR A 4 22.89 1.81 -18.11
N SER A 5 21.64 1.86 -17.67
CA SER A 5 21.29 2.30 -16.31
C SER A 5 20.74 1.13 -15.50
N SER A 6 20.93 1.18 -14.18
CA SER A 6 20.32 0.20 -13.28
C SER A 6 19.85 0.85 -11.98
N ARG A 7 18.73 0.38 -11.45
CA ARG A 7 18.16 0.74 -10.15
C ARG A 7 18.01 -0.53 -9.32
N SER A 8 18.17 -0.44 -8.00
CA SER A 8 18.02 -1.60 -7.12
C SER A 8 17.29 -1.25 -5.84
N SER A 9 16.62 -2.23 -5.26
CA SER A 9 16.05 -2.14 -3.92
C SER A 9 16.19 -3.48 -3.20
N GLU A 10 16.09 -3.47 -1.88
CA GLU A 10 16.11 -4.68 -1.08
C GLU A 10 15.16 -4.59 0.11
N VAL A 11 14.75 -5.75 0.60
CA VAL A 11 13.82 -5.89 1.71
C VAL A 11 14.15 -7.12 2.53
N GLU A 12 14.17 -6.96 3.85
CA GLU A 12 14.31 -8.08 4.78
C GLU A 12 12.92 -8.52 5.26
N VAL A 13 12.65 -9.81 5.16
CA VAL A 13 11.41 -10.45 5.61
C VAL A 13 11.72 -11.61 6.55
N SER A 14 10.87 -11.82 7.56
CA SER A 14 11.08 -12.79 8.64
C SER A 14 10.61 -14.22 8.30
N VAL A 15 10.77 -14.63 7.04
CA VAL A 15 10.42 -15.96 6.53
C VAL A 15 11.58 -16.55 5.75
N ASP A 16 11.65 -17.88 5.63
CA ASP A 16 12.70 -18.55 4.86
C ASP A 16 12.60 -18.24 3.34
N PRO A 17 13.67 -18.45 2.56
CA PRO A 17 13.68 -18.06 1.15
C PRO A 17 12.60 -18.74 0.29
N GLY A 18 12.24 -19.99 0.61
CA GLY A 18 11.19 -20.70 -0.12
C GLY A 18 9.83 -20.04 0.11
N THR A 19 9.50 -19.75 1.37
CA THR A 19 8.28 -19.04 1.73
C THR A 19 8.26 -17.62 1.15
N ALA A 20 9.37 -16.89 1.19
CA ALA A 20 9.48 -15.56 0.57
C ALA A 20 9.25 -15.62 -0.94
N PHE A 21 9.80 -16.63 -1.63
CA PHE A 21 9.58 -16.81 -3.07
C PHE A 21 8.11 -17.08 -3.39
N THR A 22 7.47 -18.01 -2.67
CA THR A 22 6.04 -18.31 -2.85
C THR A 22 5.18 -17.08 -2.59
N ALA A 23 5.44 -16.33 -1.53
CA ALA A 23 4.72 -15.08 -1.27
C ALA A 23 4.95 -14.04 -2.39
N PHE A 24 6.17 -13.95 -2.93
CA PHE A 24 6.49 -13.01 -3.98
C PHE A 24 5.78 -13.34 -5.30
N THR A 25 5.62 -14.63 -5.62
CA THR A 25 5.04 -15.09 -6.90
C THR A 25 3.56 -15.43 -6.79
N ASP A 26 3.22 -16.42 -5.97
CA ASP A 26 1.90 -17.06 -5.94
C ASP A 26 0.89 -16.16 -5.22
N GLU A 27 1.37 -15.32 -4.32
CA GLU A 27 0.58 -14.36 -3.56
C GLU A 27 0.70 -12.92 -4.12
N LEU A 28 1.18 -12.76 -5.36
CA LEU A 28 1.34 -11.45 -6.03
C LEU A 28 0.09 -10.57 -5.92
N ASP A 29 -1.09 -11.16 -6.11
CA ASP A 29 -2.37 -10.45 -6.05
C ASP A 29 -2.76 -9.98 -4.64
N LEU A 30 -2.16 -10.56 -3.60
CA LEU A 30 -2.43 -10.22 -2.19
C LEU A 30 -1.56 -9.08 -1.67
N TRP A 31 -0.39 -8.85 -2.30
CA TRP A 31 0.51 -7.76 -1.91
C TRP A 31 0.61 -6.65 -2.96
N TRP A 32 0.25 -6.89 -4.21
CA TRP A 32 0.11 -5.82 -5.19
C TRP A 32 -1.16 -5.03 -4.90
N VAL A 33 -1.02 -3.75 -4.54
CA VAL A 33 -2.18 -2.90 -4.23
C VAL A 33 -2.97 -2.63 -5.50
N ARG A 34 -4.08 -3.35 -5.68
CA ARG A 34 -5.00 -3.15 -6.81
C ARG A 34 -5.77 -1.85 -6.65
N GLY A 35 -5.93 -1.13 -7.76
CA GLY A 35 -6.68 0.11 -7.78
C GLY A 35 -6.49 0.89 -9.08
N PRO A 36 -7.18 2.04 -9.22
CA PRO A 36 -7.12 2.87 -10.43
C PRO A 36 -5.73 3.46 -10.73
N ILE A 37 -4.79 3.35 -9.80
CA ILE A 37 -3.51 4.06 -9.82
C ILE A 37 -2.33 3.11 -10.13
N ASN A 38 -2.42 1.85 -9.71
CA ASN A 38 -1.30 0.89 -9.75
C ASN A 38 -1.45 -0.18 -10.84
N SER A 39 -2.18 0.12 -11.92
CA SER A 39 -2.40 -0.79 -13.04
C SER A 39 -2.59 -0.04 -14.35
N TYR A 40 -2.19 -0.66 -15.46
CA TYR A 40 -2.38 -0.12 -16.81
C TYR A 40 -3.84 -0.18 -17.24
N GLY A 41 -4.55 -1.26 -16.89
CA GLY A 41 -5.93 -1.52 -17.28
C GLY A 41 -6.91 -1.57 -16.12
N ALA A 42 -6.78 -0.70 -15.12
CA ALA A 42 -7.55 -0.74 -13.88
C ALA A 42 -9.07 -0.99 -14.04
N GLY A 43 -9.70 -0.41 -15.06
CA GLY A 43 -11.14 -0.59 -15.32
C GLY A 43 -11.55 -2.01 -15.73
N LYS A 44 -10.58 -2.90 -15.98
CA LYS A 44 -10.76 -4.31 -16.36
C LYS A 44 -10.05 -5.27 -15.42
N LEU A 45 -9.16 -4.79 -14.55
CA LEU A 45 -8.31 -5.63 -13.70
C LEU A 45 -9.16 -6.49 -12.76
N VAL A 46 -8.95 -7.80 -12.80
CA VAL A 46 -9.56 -8.76 -11.86
C VAL A 46 -8.53 -9.47 -10.98
N ALA A 47 -7.27 -9.53 -11.43
CA ALA A 47 -6.15 -10.07 -10.64
C ALA A 47 -4.79 -9.67 -11.24
N MET A 48 -3.76 -9.58 -10.41
CA MET A 48 -2.37 -9.71 -10.80
C MET A 48 -1.95 -11.18 -10.74
N ARG A 49 -1.19 -11.66 -11.72
CA ARG A 49 -0.76 -13.07 -11.72
C ARG A 49 0.68 -13.22 -12.19
N CYS A 50 1.39 -14.11 -11.53
CA CYS A 50 2.68 -14.65 -11.94
C CYS A 50 2.50 -16.12 -12.33
N GLU A 51 2.63 -16.44 -13.62
CA GLU A 51 2.64 -17.82 -14.06
C GLU A 51 4.02 -18.45 -13.80
N GLN A 52 3.99 -19.69 -13.32
CA GLN A 52 5.20 -20.37 -12.86
C GLN A 52 6.12 -20.80 -14.01
N GLY A 53 7.43 -20.76 -13.74
CA GLY A 53 8.46 -21.32 -14.62
C GLY A 53 8.98 -20.35 -15.69
N ILE A 54 10.09 -20.73 -16.32
CA ILE A 54 10.68 -19.99 -17.44
C ILE A 54 9.68 -19.96 -18.60
N GLY A 55 9.46 -18.77 -19.17
CA GLY A 55 8.47 -18.53 -20.22
C GLY A 55 7.08 -18.16 -19.70
N GLY A 56 6.82 -18.32 -18.40
CA GLY A 56 5.62 -17.83 -17.73
C GLY A 56 5.48 -16.31 -17.83
N ARG A 57 4.25 -15.81 -17.66
CA ARG A 57 3.92 -14.39 -17.77
C ARG A 57 3.72 -13.75 -16.39
N LEU A 58 4.12 -12.49 -16.27
CA LEU A 58 3.51 -11.56 -15.31
C LEU A 58 2.38 -10.84 -16.03
N LEU A 59 1.18 -10.81 -15.45
CA LEU A 59 0.01 -10.29 -16.13
C LEU A 59 -0.96 -9.54 -15.22
N GLU A 60 -1.60 -8.52 -15.82
CA GLU A 60 -2.90 -8.03 -15.38
C GLU A 60 -3.97 -8.93 -16.03
N VAL A 61 -4.68 -9.72 -15.24
CA VAL A 61 -5.82 -10.51 -15.68
C VAL A 61 -7.01 -9.57 -15.86
N TYR A 62 -7.66 -9.64 -17.02
CA TYR A 62 -8.87 -8.85 -17.35
C TYR A 62 -10.12 -9.70 -17.53
N ASP A 63 -9.95 -11.00 -17.77
CA ASP A 63 -11.04 -11.96 -17.89
C ASP A 63 -10.78 -13.11 -16.92
N GLU A 64 -11.61 -13.20 -15.88
CA GLU A 64 -11.49 -14.21 -14.83
C GLU A 64 -11.70 -15.64 -15.37
N ALA A 65 -12.58 -15.81 -16.37
CA ALA A 65 -12.93 -17.13 -16.90
C ALA A 65 -11.79 -17.73 -17.74
N THR A 66 -11.08 -16.90 -18.49
CA THR A 66 -9.94 -17.33 -19.32
C THR A 66 -8.60 -17.18 -18.61
N GLY A 67 -8.52 -16.29 -17.62
CA GLY A 67 -7.27 -15.92 -16.98
C GLY A 67 -6.37 -15.02 -17.83
N GLU A 68 -6.90 -14.49 -18.94
CA GLU A 68 -6.15 -13.68 -19.89
C GLU A 68 -6.30 -12.17 -19.62
N GLY A 69 -5.36 -11.40 -20.16
CA GLY A 69 -5.34 -9.94 -20.05
C GLY A 69 -4.08 -9.34 -20.66
N LEU A 70 -3.50 -8.34 -19.99
CA LEU A 70 -2.27 -7.70 -20.45
C LEU A 70 -1.05 -8.44 -19.90
N GLU A 71 -0.21 -8.97 -20.78
CA GLU A 71 1.12 -9.44 -20.42
C GLU A 71 2.03 -8.25 -20.12
N LEU A 72 2.50 -8.17 -18.87
CA LEU A 72 3.44 -7.15 -18.40
C LEU A 72 4.88 -7.56 -18.69
N ALA A 73 5.21 -8.85 -18.52
CA ALA A 73 6.56 -9.36 -18.68
C ALA A 73 6.58 -10.88 -18.88
N ARG A 74 7.74 -11.40 -19.31
CA ARG A 74 8.01 -12.83 -19.44
C ARG A 74 9.17 -13.28 -18.55
N ILE A 75 8.94 -14.33 -17.77
CA ILE A 75 9.92 -14.94 -16.87
C ILE A 75 11.08 -15.54 -17.66
N THR A 76 12.31 -15.17 -17.29
CA THR A 76 13.57 -15.61 -17.90
C THR A 76 14.41 -16.50 -16.97
N ALA A 77 14.17 -16.45 -15.66
CA ALA A 77 14.76 -17.36 -14.67
C ALA A 77 13.73 -17.74 -13.60
N TRP A 78 13.74 -19.01 -13.16
CA TRP A 78 12.82 -19.54 -12.15
C TRP A 78 13.52 -20.61 -11.31
N GLU A 79 14.06 -20.20 -10.16
CA GLU A 79 14.68 -21.05 -9.17
C GLU A 79 14.04 -20.76 -7.81
N PRO A 80 13.07 -21.58 -7.36
CA PRO A 80 12.34 -21.36 -6.11
C PRO A 80 13.27 -21.12 -4.92
N GLY A 81 13.01 -20.02 -4.21
CA GLY A 81 13.78 -19.59 -3.05
C GLY A 81 15.20 -19.10 -3.34
N LYS A 82 15.56 -18.83 -4.60
CA LYS A 82 16.91 -18.38 -4.98
C LYS A 82 16.92 -17.25 -5.99
N HIS A 83 16.22 -17.43 -7.12
CA HIS A 83 16.33 -16.53 -8.26
C HIS A 83 15.04 -16.50 -9.08
N LEU A 84 14.56 -15.29 -9.35
CA LEU A 84 13.49 -15.01 -10.29
C LEU A 84 13.96 -13.87 -11.20
N ALA A 85 13.71 -13.95 -12.49
CA ALA A 85 14.01 -12.84 -13.40
C ALA A 85 12.99 -12.77 -14.53
N TRP A 86 12.81 -11.58 -15.10
CA TRP A 86 11.93 -11.36 -16.24
C TRP A 86 12.37 -10.19 -17.12
N GLN A 87 11.90 -10.22 -18.36
CA GLN A 87 11.98 -9.13 -19.32
C GLN A 87 10.59 -8.51 -19.46
N SER A 88 10.49 -7.19 -19.31
CA SER A 88 9.27 -6.44 -19.59
C SER A 88 8.82 -6.63 -21.04
N SER A 89 7.50 -6.79 -21.22
CA SER A 89 6.85 -6.86 -22.53
C SER A 89 6.37 -5.48 -23.02
N LEU A 90 6.45 -4.46 -22.17
CA LEU A 90 5.93 -3.11 -22.42
C LEU A 90 7.03 -2.07 -22.69
N ASP A 91 8.23 -2.34 -22.21
CA ASP A 91 9.41 -1.49 -22.32
C ASP A 91 10.70 -2.31 -22.25
N ASP A 92 11.85 -1.64 -22.08
CA ASP A 92 13.17 -2.28 -22.18
C ASP A 92 13.72 -2.75 -20.82
N VAL A 93 12.91 -2.71 -19.76
CA VAL A 93 13.35 -3.04 -18.39
C VAL A 93 13.51 -4.56 -18.21
N MET A 94 14.67 -4.96 -17.70
CA MET A 94 14.92 -6.31 -17.16
C MET A 94 14.95 -6.26 -15.64
N ILE A 95 14.27 -7.21 -14.97
CA ILE A 95 14.33 -7.36 -13.51
C ILE A 95 15.01 -8.69 -13.13
N ASP A 96 15.94 -8.63 -12.19
CA ASP A 96 16.52 -9.77 -11.47
C ASP A 96 16.15 -9.68 -9.99
N VAL A 97 15.68 -10.79 -9.41
CA VAL A 97 15.28 -10.92 -8.00
C VAL A 97 16.03 -12.06 -7.34
N ARG A 98 16.72 -11.79 -6.23
CA ARG A 98 17.45 -12.77 -5.41
C ARG A 98 16.82 -12.91 -4.04
N PHE A 99 16.79 -14.15 -3.55
CA PHE A 99 16.27 -14.51 -2.23
C PHE A 99 17.43 -15.07 -1.40
N ASP A 100 18.10 -14.20 -0.65
CA ASP A 100 19.30 -14.54 0.09
C ASP A 100 18.96 -14.86 1.56
N PRO A 101 19.29 -16.05 2.09
CA PRO A 101 18.98 -16.41 3.47
C PRO A 101 19.74 -15.53 4.47
N THR A 102 19.09 -15.19 5.58
CA THR A 102 19.70 -14.58 6.76
C THR A 102 19.49 -15.47 7.99
N GLU A 103 20.03 -15.07 9.14
CA GLU A 103 19.79 -15.77 10.41
C GLU A 103 18.31 -15.77 10.80
N ASN A 104 17.57 -14.71 10.46
CA ASN A 104 16.19 -14.48 10.91
C ASN A 104 15.15 -14.50 9.77
N GLY A 105 15.56 -14.86 8.54
CA GLY A 105 14.66 -14.88 7.39
C GLY A 105 15.38 -14.76 6.06
N THR A 106 14.96 -13.80 5.23
CA THR A 106 15.42 -13.63 3.85
C THR A 106 15.59 -12.15 3.51
N VAL A 107 16.68 -11.81 2.83
CA VAL A 107 16.79 -10.54 2.10
C VAL A 107 16.40 -10.78 0.64
N VAL A 108 15.34 -10.13 0.20
CA VAL A 108 14.90 -10.12 -1.20
C VAL A 108 15.50 -8.91 -1.88
N ARG A 109 16.36 -9.11 -2.88
CA ARG A 109 17.04 -8.04 -3.64
C ARG A 109 16.51 -7.98 -5.04
N LEU A 110 16.17 -6.79 -5.51
CA LEU A 110 15.67 -6.54 -6.85
C LEU A 110 16.63 -5.61 -7.57
N ARG A 111 16.88 -5.90 -8.84
CA ARG A 111 17.66 -5.04 -9.74
C ARG A 111 16.94 -4.87 -11.06
N ALA A 112 16.60 -3.62 -11.38
CA ALA A 112 16.17 -3.22 -12.71
C ALA A 112 17.38 -2.79 -13.53
N THR A 113 17.44 -3.26 -14.78
CA THR A 113 18.46 -2.85 -15.76
C THR A 113 17.75 -2.39 -17.03
N ILE A 114 18.14 -1.21 -17.52
CA ILE A 114 17.68 -0.64 -18.79
C ILE A 114 18.90 -0.57 -19.71
N PRO A 115 18.89 -1.26 -20.86
CA PRO A 115 20.01 -1.26 -21.79
C PRO A 115 20.25 0.14 -22.36
N GLU A 116 21.44 0.39 -22.92
CA GLU A 116 21.74 1.64 -23.62
C GLU A 116 20.69 1.92 -24.72
N GLY A 117 20.11 3.12 -24.68
CA GLY A 117 19.03 3.54 -25.59
C GLY A 117 17.65 2.96 -25.27
N GLY A 118 17.52 2.16 -24.22
CA GLY A 118 16.26 1.62 -23.74
C GLY A 118 15.40 2.65 -23.01
N SER A 119 14.14 2.30 -22.83
CA SER A 119 13.12 3.11 -22.16
C SER A 119 12.50 2.35 -20.98
N ASP A 120 12.05 3.10 -19.99
CA ASP A 120 11.23 2.62 -18.88
C ASP A 120 9.89 3.35 -18.95
N LYS A 121 8.81 2.59 -19.06
CA LYS A 121 7.42 3.04 -19.14
C LYS A 121 6.60 2.47 -17.98
N GLY A 122 7.26 2.15 -16.88
CA GLY A 122 6.68 1.54 -15.69
C GLY A 122 7.25 0.15 -15.36
N GLY A 123 8.10 -0.43 -16.21
CA GLY A 123 8.72 -1.74 -15.98
C GLY A 123 9.57 -1.81 -14.71
N SER A 124 10.08 -0.68 -14.21
CA SER A 124 10.81 -0.65 -12.93
C SER A 124 9.92 -0.53 -11.68
N ALA A 125 8.58 -0.52 -11.81
CA ALA A 125 7.65 -0.34 -10.68
C ALA A 125 7.91 -1.33 -9.52
N PHE A 126 8.26 -2.58 -9.83
CA PHE A 126 8.60 -3.60 -8.83
C PHE A 126 9.74 -3.17 -7.90
N ILE A 127 10.72 -2.39 -8.38
CA ILE A 127 11.81 -1.85 -7.56
C ILE A 127 11.26 -0.92 -6.47
N ARG A 128 10.29 -0.07 -6.82
CA ARG A 128 9.71 0.92 -5.93
C ARG A 128 8.78 0.29 -4.89
N VAL A 129 7.89 -0.61 -5.32
CA VAL A 129 6.80 -1.09 -4.46
C VAL A 129 7.19 -2.25 -3.57
N THR A 130 8.14 -3.11 -3.99
CA THR A 130 8.49 -4.33 -3.25
C THR A 130 8.95 -4.05 -1.81
N PRO A 131 9.89 -3.12 -1.53
CA PRO A 131 10.37 -2.94 -0.16
C PRO A 131 9.30 -2.56 0.86
N ARG A 132 8.19 -1.98 0.37
CA ARG A 132 7.08 -1.49 1.18
C ARG A 132 5.95 -2.53 1.20
N TRP A 133 5.34 -2.82 0.05
CA TRP A 133 4.12 -3.62 -0.01
C TRP A 133 4.36 -5.10 0.30
N PHE A 134 5.42 -5.68 -0.29
CA PHE A 134 5.77 -7.08 -0.04
C PHE A 134 6.17 -7.29 1.43
N ARG A 135 6.95 -6.36 2.02
CA ARG A 135 7.29 -6.40 3.46
C ARG A 135 6.04 -6.43 4.32
N THR A 136 5.12 -5.51 4.07
CA THR A 136 3.88 -5.36 4.84
C THR A 136 3.01 -6.61 4.74
N TRP A 137 2.89 -7.19 3.54
CA TRP A 137 2.18 -8.46 3.36
C TRP A 137 2.82 -9.58 4.16
N VAL A 138 4.12 -9.83 4.01
CA VAL A 138 4.79 -10.93 4.71
C VAL A 138 4.70 -10.79 6.23
N ALA A 139 4.73 -9.56 6.77
CA ALA A 139 4.61 -9.32 8.21
C ALA A 139 3.25 -9.76 8.81
N LYS A 140 2.18 -9.75 8.01
CA LYS A 140 0.82 -10.12 8.45
C LYS A 140 0.28 -11.41 7.82
N ARG A 141 1.01 -11.99 6.87
CA ARG A 141 0.62 -13.13 6.02
C ARG A 141 -0.02 -14.30 6.75
N ASP A 142 0.53 -14.68 7.91
CA ASP A 142 0.08 -15.87 8.65
C ASP A 142 -1.11 -15.57 9.59
N THR A 143 -1.45 -14.29 9.76
CA THR A 143 -2.53 -13.81 10.64
C THR A 143 -3.70 -13.19 9.89
N THR A 144 -3.53 -12.88 8.60
CA THR A 144 -4.56 -12.27 7.74
C THR A 144 -5.13 -13.33 6.79
N PRO A 145 -6.45 -13.37 6.55
CA PRO A 145 -7.03 -14.21 5.50
C PRO A 145 -6.38 -13.94 4.14
N HIS A 146 -6.16 -14.99 3.34
CA HIS A 146 -5.63 -14.87 1.97
C HIS A 146 -6.76 -14.53 1.00
N GLU A 147 -7.51 -13.48 1.32
CA GLU A 147 -8.62 -12.96 0.54
C GLU A 147 -8.23 -11.61 -0.07
N LEU A 148 -8.78 -11.32 -1.25
CA LEU A 148 -8.49 -10.08 -1.96
C LEU A 148 -9.27 -8.92 -1.33
N HIS A 149 -8.57 -7.83 -1.02
CA HIS A 149 -9.18 -6.60 -0.52
C HIS A 149 -9.12 -5.52 -1.60
N ASP A 150 -10.24 -5.31 -2.31
CA ASP A 150 -10.37 -4.23 -3.28
C ASP A 150 -10.73 -2.90 -2.63
N LEU A 151 -10.08 -1.84 -3.11
CA LEU A 151 -10.41 -0.49 -2.71
C LEU A 151 -11.88 -0.16 -3.04
N ALA A 152 -12.55 0.49 -2.10
CA ALA A 152 -13.89 1.00 -2.24
C ALA A 152 -13.94 2.05 -3.36
N ARG A 153 -15.11 2.19 -3.99
CA ARG A 153 -15.36 3.19 -5.03
C ARG A 153 -15.38 4.64 -4.51
N PHE A 154 -15.28 4.82 -3.21
CA PHE A 154 -15.26 6.12 -2.55
C PHE A 154 -13.95 6.28 -1.79
N ALA A 155 -13.30 7.42 -2.00
CA ALA A 155 -12.10 7.82 -1.28
C ALA A 155 -12.30 9.24 -0.73
N LEU A 156 -11.58 9.56 0.34
CA LEU A 156 -11.64 10.88 0.98
C LEU A 156 -10.26 11.52 0.95
N THR A 157 -10.15 12.75 0.45
CA THR A 157 -8.96 13.58 0.63
C THR A 157 -9.17 14.55 1.78
N LEU A 158 -8.22 14.59 2.71
CA LEU A 158 -8.15 15.58 3.77
C LEU A 158 -6.88 16.42 3.60
N HIS A 159 -7.08 17.74 3.54
CA HIS A 159 -5.99 18.70 3.36
C HIS A 159 -5.52 19.23 4.70
N TYR A 160 -4.24 19.04 5.05
CA TYR A 160 -3.64 19.48 6.32
C TYR A 160 -2.59 20.58 6.08
N ALA A 161 -2.46 21.50 7.03
CA ALA A 161 -1.39 22.51 6.98
C ALA A 161 -0.01 21.85 7.11
N ARG A 162 0.11 20.76 7.87
CA ARG A 162 1.34 19.94 7.98
C ARG A 162 1.05 18.46 7.70
N PRO A 163 0.99 18.02 6.43
CA PRO A 163 0.49 16.69 6.05
C PRO A 163 1.31 15.53 6.62
N ALA A 164 2.64 15.59 6.58
CA ALA A 164 3.49 14.54 7.16
C ALA A 164 3.31 14.41 8.69
N ALA A 165 3.24 15.54 9.40
CA ALA A 165 2.98 15.54 10.84
C ALA A 165 1.57 15.02 11.16
N ALA A 166 0.57 15.39 10.36
CA ALA A 166 -0.78 14.89 10.48
C ALA A 166 -0.85 13.38 10.24
N ALA A 167 -0.21 12.87 9.19
CA ALA A 167 -0.17 11.45 8.90
C ALA A 167 0.47 10.65 10.04
N ARG A 168 1.63 11.09 10.57
CA ARG A 168 2.24 10.42 11.73
C ARG A 168 1.33 10.42 12.94
N TRP A 169 0.63 11.53 13.18
CA TRP A 169 -0.33 11.64 14.27
C TRP A 169 -1.53 10.71 14.04
N LEU A 170 -2.14 10.68 12.85
CA LEU A 170 -3.27 9.80 12.53
C LEU A 170 -2.89 8.32 12.68
N ALA A 171 -1.71 7.93 12.19
CA ALA A 171 -1.17 6.60 12.38
C ALA A 171 -0.98 6.28 13.87
N ALA A 172 -0.33 7.15 14.64
CA ALA A 172 -0.07 6.92 16.07
C ALA A 172 -1.32 6.98 16.96
N VAL A 173 -2.31 7.83 16.64
CA VAL A 173 -3.43 8.14 17.53
C VAL A 173 -4.73 7.45 17.13
N PHE A 174 -4.98 7.28 15.83
CA PHE A 174 -6.13 6.52 15.30
C PHE A 174 -5.78 5.18 14.67
N GLY A 175 -4.49 4.88 14.45
CA GLY A 175 -4.09 3.52 14.08
C GLY A 175 -4.34 3.23 12.62
N PHE A 176 -4.45 4.28 11.81
CA PHE A 176 -4.52 4.14 10.37
C PHE A 176 -3.21 3.59 9.84
N GLU A 177 -3.32 2.60 8.98
CA GLU A 177 -2.20 1.94 8.33
C GLU A 177 -2.02 2.52 6.93
N SER A 178 -0.77 2.87 6.62
CA SER A 178 -0.41 3.32 5.27
C SER A 178 0.26 2.17 4.53
N PRO A 179 -0.03 1.95 3.24
CA PRO A 179 0.74 1.04 2.40
C PRO A 179 2.19 1.47 2.26
N ASP A 180 2.44 2.78 2.37
CA ASP A 180 3.76 3.39 2.30
C ASP A 180 4.27 3.81 3.69
N ALA A 181 5.58 3.98 3.82
CA ALA A 181 6.13 4.53 5.05
C ALA A 181 5.69 6.00 5.19
N VAL A 182 5.07 6.34 6.32
CA VAL A 182 4.72 7.74 6.60
C VAL A 182 6.02 8.56 6.71
N PRO A 183 6.17 9.68 5.97
CA PRO A 183 7.39 10.47 5.97
C PRO A 183 7.82 10.85 7.39
N ALA A 184 9.13 10.76 7.68
CA ALA A 184 9.68 11.07 9.00
C ALA A 184 9.84 12.57 9.25
N GLU A 185 10.15 13.34 8.20
CA GLU A 185 10.38 14.77 8.30
C GLU A 185 9.07 15.56 8.42
N GLU A 186 9.11 16.69 9.12
CA GLU A 186 7.99 17.63 9.18
C GLU A 186 7.93 18.39 7.85
N ASP A 187 6.84 18.20 7.10
CA ASP A 187 6.53 18.84 5.80
C ASP A 187 7.11 18.23 4.52
N ALA A 188 7.80 17.08 4.58
CA ALA A 188 8.14 16.32 3.38
C ALA A 188 6.88 15.66 2.79
N LEU A 189 6.40 16.19 1.68
CA LEU A 189 5.76 15.39 0.63
C LEU A 189 6.82 15.29 -0.46
N ASP A 190 7.24 14.08 -0.82
CA ASP A 190 8.27 13.90 -1.84
C ASP A 190 7.78 14.49 -3.17
N GLU A 191 8.45 15.54 -3.64
CA GLU A 191 8.16 16.22 -4.93
C GLU A 191 8.89 15.55 -6.11
N GLY A 192 9.38 14.32 -5.93
CA GLY A 192 10.07 13.59 -7.01
C GLY A 192 9.11 13.25 -8.15
N ASP A 193 9.59 13.31 -9.39
CA ASP A 193 8.81 13.03 -10.62
C ASP A 193 8.11 11.65 -10.64
N ASP A 194 8.50 10.73 -9.74
CA ASP A 194 8.06 9.33 -9.69
C ASP A 194 7.14 8.98 -8.48
N GLU A 195 6.80 9.93 -7.58
CA GLU A 195 5.96 9.68 -6.39
C GLU A 195 4.65 10.52 -6.38
N HIS A 196 3.62 10.00 -5.68
CA HIS A 196 2.33 10.69 -5.56
C HIS A 196 2.44 11.87 -4.59
N PRO A 197 1.80 13.03 -4.87
CA PRO A 197 1.88 14.21 -4.00
C PRO A 197 1.06 14.09 -2.69
N TRP A 198 0.62 12.89 -2.31
CA TRP A 198 -0.19 12.63 -1.11
C TRP A 198 0.33 11.43 -0.33
N ILE A 199 0.00 11.38 0.96
CA ILE A 199 0.19 10.20 1.81
C ILE A 199 -1.13 9.44 1.87
N GLU A 200 -1.15 8.16 1.52
CA GLU A 200 -2.37 7.34 1.52
C GLU A 200 -2.46 6.46 2.78
N PHE A 201 -3.62 6.42 3.41
CA PHE A 201 -4.01 5.41 4.40
C PHE A 201 -5.07 4.49 3.80
N HIS A 202 -5.03 3.22 4.19
CA HIS A 202 -6.15 2.30 4.00
C HIS A 202 -6.91 2.22 5.32
N VAL A 203 -8.17 2.67 5.29
CA VAL A 203 -9.08 2.66 6.44
C VAL A 203 -10.27 1.82 6.06
N GLY A 204 -10.33 0.59 6.56
CA GLY A 204 -11.18 -0.39 5.91
C GLY A 204 -10.60 -0.72 4.53
N ASN A 205 -11.51 -0.94 3.60
CA ASN A 205 -11.19 -0.95 2.18
C ASN A 205 -11.22 0.44 1.51
N CYS A 206 -11.28 1.55 2.25
CA CYS A 206 -11.32 2.89 1.66
C CYS A 206 -9.93 3.55 1.63
N SER A 207 -9.61 4.25 0.55
CA SER A 207 -8.46 5.15 0.51
C SER A 207 -8.77 6.47 1.22
N LEU A 208 -7.88 6.85 2.14
CA LEU A 208 -7.85 8.15 2.78
C LEU A 208 -6.55 8.86 2.39
N MET A 209 -6.65 9.93 1.60
CA MET A 209 -5.50 10.69 1.14
C MET A 209 -5.26 11.90 2.04
N ILE A 210 -4.02 12.08 2.47
CA ILE A 210 -3.54 13.23 3.23
C ILE A 210 -2.72 14.11 2.30
N ASP A 211 -3.21 15.32 2.09
CA ASP A 211 -2.63 16.27 1.13
C ASP A 211 -2.31 17.60 1.82
N LYS A 212 -1.45 18.42 1.23
CA LYS A 212 -1.15 19.76 1.71
C LYS A 212 -2.37 20.66 1.52
N LEU A 213 -2.71 21.42 2.56
CA LEU A 213 -3.65 22.52 2.46
C LEU A 213 -2.98 23.69 1.73
N VAL A 214 -3.53 24.05 0.56
CA VAL A 214 -3.12 25.23 -0.20
C VAL A 214 -4.05 26.40 0.15
N GLY A 215 -3.48 27.52 0.58
CA GLY A 215 -4.22 28.74 0.89
C GLY A 215 -4.37 29.02 2.39
N GLN A 216 -5.47 29.67 2.76
CA GLN A 216 -5.69 30.13 4.14
C GLN A 216 -6.04 28.96 5.08
N PRO A 217 -5.61 29.01 6.36
CA PRO A 217 -6.02 28.04 7.35
C PRO A 217 -7.55 27.93 7.44
N VAL A 218 -8.05 26.70 7.59
CA VAL A 218 -9.48 26.42 7.70
C VAL A 218 -9.87 26.37 9.18
N ASP A 219 -10.97 27.05 9.54
CA ASP A 219 -11.59 26.85 10.86
C ASP A 219 -12.43 25.57 10.85
N HIS A 220 -11.84 24.47 11.32
CA HIS A 220 -12.49 23.16 11.37
C HIS A 220 -13.72 23.09 12.28
N ARG A 221 -14.08 24.16 13.00
CA ARG A 221 -15.33 24.23 13.76
C ARG A 221 -16.54 24.53 12.88
N GLN A 222 -16.34 25.10 11.68
CA GLN A 222 -17.39 25.45 10.72
C GLN A 222 -17.64 24.31 9.74
N VAL A 223 -18.10 23.18 10.27
CA VAL A 223 -18.06 21.87 9.60
C VAL A 223 -19.05 21.77 8.44
N THR A 224 -18.61 21.32 7.26
CA THR A 224 -19.48 20.81 6.18
C THR A 224 -19.60 19.28 6.15
N HIS A 225 -18.64 18.55 6.73
CA HIS A 225 -18.57 17.09 6.75
C HIS A 225 -17.77 16.56 7.96
N VAL A 226 -18.08 15.34 8.43
CA VAL A 226 -17.36 14.64 9.50
C VAL A 226 -17.02 13.25 8.99
N PRO A 227 -15.75 12.82 8.95
CA PRO A 227 -15.40 11.44 8.65
C PRO A 227 -15.92 10.49 9.74
N TRP A 228 -16.49 9.37 9.31
CA TRP A 228 -16.89 8.27 10.17
C TRP A 228 -16.00 7.08 9.88
N VAL A 229 -15.41 6.51 10.93
CA VAL A 229 -14.58 5.32 10.86
C VAL A 229 -15.21 4.25 11.73
N PHE A 230 -15.32 3.05 11.18
CA PHE A 230 -15.83 1.89 11.90
C PHE A 230 -14.65 1.04 12.34
N VAL A 231 -14.60 0.70 13.62
CA VAL A 231 -13.49 -0.04 14.24
C VAL A 231 -14.03 -1.28 14.93
N ASP A 232 -13.24 -2.36 14.91
CA ASP A 232 -13.67 -3.65 15.47
C ASP A 232 -13.85 -3.62 16.98
N ASP A 233 -12.91 -2.98 17.70
CA ASP A 233 -12.97 -2.79 19.15
C ASP A 233 -12.99 -1.28 19.48
N LEU A 234 -14.20 -0.75 19.67
CA LEU A 234 -14.40 0.67 19.95
C LEU A 234 -13.81 1.11 21.30
N ASP A 235 -13.83 0.25 22.31
CA ASP A 235 -13.31 0.58 23.64
C ASP A 235 -11.78 0.64 23.61
N ALA A 236 -11.14 -0.35 22.99
CA ALA A 236 -9.68 -0.37 22.81
C ALA A 236 -9.21 0.82 21.96
N HIS A 237 -9.92 1.13 20.87
CA HIS A 237 -9.60 2.27 20.02
C HIS A 237 -9.73 3.62 20.76
N LEU A 238 -10.74 3.77 21.63
CA LEU A 238 -10.89 4.95 22.49
C LEU A 238 -9.73 5.08 23.50
N VAL A 239 -9.34 3.99 24.17
CA VAL A 239 -8.21 3.98 25.10
C VAL A 239 -6.94 4.41 24.39
N ARG A 240 -6.63 3.78 23.25
CA ARG A 240 -5.48 4.13 22.41
C ARG A 240 -5.47 5.61 22.02
N SER A 241 -6.60 6.11 21.53
CA SER A 241 -6.73 7.52 21.12
C SER A 241 -6.43 8.48 22.26
N ARG A 242 -6.95 8.21 23.46
CA ARG A 242 -6.69 9.02 24.66
C ARG A 242 -5.24 8.97 25.08
N ASP A 243 -4.66 7.78 25.14
CA ASP A 243 -3.28 7.57 25.61
C ASP A 243 -2.26 8.24 24.69
N HIS A 244 -2.58 8.37 23.39
CA HIS A 244 -1.75 9.08 22.42
C HIS A 244 -2.12 10.56 22.24
N GLY A 245 -2.98 11.12 23.11
CA GLY A 245 -3.21 12.56 23.22
C GLY A 245 -4.34 13.12 22.36
N ALA A 246 -5.26 12.30 21.82
CA ALA A 246 -6.47 12.81 21.19
C ALA A 246 -7.34 13.59 22.17
N THR A 247 -7.86 14.73 21.74
CA THR A 247 -8.92 15.42 22.48
C THR A 247 -10.26 14.73 22.22
N ILE A 248 -10.82 14.06 23.23
CA ILE A 248 -12.14 13.42 23.14
C ILE A 248 -13.23 14.45 23.43
N VAL A 249 -14.06 14.74 22.44
CA VAL A 249 -15.16 15.72 22.51
C VAL A 249 -16.44 15.08 23.04
N GLU A 250 -16.68 13.82 22.67
CA GLU A 250 -17.81 13.01 23.12
C GLU A 250 -17.25 11.62 23.46
N GLY A 251 -17.46 11.13 24.68
CA GLY A 251 -17.11 9.74 25.04
C GLY A 251 -18.02 8.74 24.33
N ILE A 252 -17.83 7.44 24.59
CA ILE A 252 -18.72 6.42 24.00
C ILE A 252 -20.16 6.67 24.48
N THR A 253 -21.05 6.95 23.52
CA THR A 253 -22.49 7.01 23.72
C THR A 253 -23.15 5.81 23.04
N SER A 254 -24.30 5.39 23.55
CA SER A 254 -25.07 4.26 23.03
C SER A 254 -26.51 4.69 22.81
N HIS A 255 -26.81 5.15 21.60
CA HIS A 255 -28.15 5.52 21.14
C HIS A 255 -28.35 4.98 19.72
N GLY A 256 -28.89 3.76 19.61
CA GLY A 256 -29.02 3.02 18.35
C GLY A 256 -27.71 2.36 17.88
N PHE A 257 -26.58 3.03 18.03
CA PHE A 257 -25.23 2.51 17.80
C PHE A 257 -24.26 3.06 18.84
N ARG A 258 -23.10 2.43 18.98
CA ARG A 258 -22.01 2.88 19.85
C ARG A 258 -21.03 3.72 19.06
N SER A 259 -20.69 4.90 19.57
CA SER A 259 -19.68 5.76 18.96
C SER A 259 -19.08 6.78 19.93
N TYR A 260 -17.91 7.31 19.61
CA TYR A 260 -17.31 8.46 20.29
C TYR A 260 -16.80 9.48 19.26
N VAL A 261 -16.53 10.71 19.71
CA VAL A 261 -16.01 11.79 18.86
C VAL A 261 -14.69 12.32 19.41
N ALA A 262 -13.69 12.43 18.53
CA ALA A 262 -12.39 13.02 18.84
C ALA A 262 -12.02 14.14 17.87
N LEU A 263 -11.06 14.97 18.28
CA LEU A 263 -10.37 15.91 17.40
C LEU A 263 -9.03 15.35 16.95
N ASP A 264 -8.65 15.63 15.70
CA ASP A 264 -7.28 15.43 15.23
C ASP A 264 -6.34 16.58 15.61
N ILE A 265 -5.07 16.48 15.19
CA ILE A 265 -4.00 17.44 15.52
C ILE A 265 -4.27 18.90 15.07
N GLU A 266 -5.15 19.11 14.09
CA GLU A 266 -5.55 20.43 13.63
C GLU A 266 -6.98 20.79 14.06
N GLY A 267 -7.64 19.94 14.85
CA GLY A 267 -8.96 20.20 15.41
C GLY A 267 -10.13 19.75 14.53
N ARG A 268 -9.92 18.91 13.50
CA ARG A 268 -11.04 18.31 12.74
C ARG A 268 -11.73 17.26 13.60
N ARG A 269 -13.05 17.20 13.51
CA ARG A 269 -13.86 16.19 14.20
C ARG A 269 -13.85 14.88 13.43
N TRP A 270 -13.66 13.79 14.15
CA TRP A 270 -13.78 12.41 13.68
C TRP A 270 -14.79 11.67 14.54
N ARG A 271 -15.65 10.85 13.93
CA ARG A 271 -16.51 9.92 14.67
C ARG A 271 -16.02 8.49 14.46
N PHE A 272 -15.84 7.78 15.56
CA PHE A 272 -15.53 6.36 15.56
C PHE A 272 -16.75 5.59 16.05
N ALA A 273 -17.14 4.56 15.33
CA ALA A 273 -18.26 3.69 15.67
C ALA A 273 -17.85 2.22 15.61
N GLU A 274 -18.58 1.36 16.30
CA GLU A 274 -18.31 -0.08 16.27
C GLU A 274 -18.69 -0.69 14.91
N ALA A 275 -17.76 -1.41 14.29
CA ALA A 275 -18.00 -2.13 13.05
C ALA A 275 -18.91 -3.34 13.30
N ARG A 276 -19.67 -3.74 12.26
CA ARG A 276 -20.33 -5.06 12.30
C ARG A 276 -19.33 -6.15 11.90
N PRO A 277 -19.47 -7.40 12.38
CA PRO A 277 -18.49 -8.47 12.12
C PRO A 277 -18.21 -8.83 10.66
N THR A 278 -19.08 -8.43 9.73
CA THR A 278 -18.93 -8.70 8.28
C THR A 278 -18.71 -7.42 7.48
N GLN A 279 -18.41 -6.31 8.14
CA GLN A 279 -18.02 -5.09 7.43
C GLN A 279 -16.59 -5.28 6.95
N PRO A 280 -16.27 -4.94 5.67
CA PRO A 280 -14.90 -4.98 5.21
C PRO A 280 -14.01 -4.12 6.10
N GLY A 281 -12.95 -4.74 6.61
CA GLY A 281 -11.84 -4.09 7.31
C GLY A 281 -10.78 -3.58 6.36
#